data_AF-A0A6N2WT88-F1
#
_entry.id   AF-A0A6N2WT88-F1
#
_cell.length_a   1.000
_cell.length_b   1.000
_cell.length_c   1.000
_cell.angle_alpha   90.00
_cell.angle_beta   90.00
_cell.angle_gamma   90.00
#
_symmetry.space_group_name_H-M   'P 1'
#
loop_
_entity.id
_entity.type
_entity.pdbx_description
1 polymer ?
#
loop_
_entity_poly.entity_id
_entity_poly.type
_entity_poly.pdbx_seq_one_letter_code
_entity_poly.pdbx_strand_id
1 'polypeptide(L)'
;MSVFPEDFLWGGASAAVQMEGAYLEDGKGLNVADIQICYKKAAGGGNTNYTRELLKQRIADVQAEKQQQYYPKHKAVDFYHRYKEYIGWMKECGFKAFRMSISWARIFPNADDEYPNEAGLRFYDEVFDELHRQGIEPIVTLTHYICR
;
A
#
# COMPACT_ATOMS: atom_id res chain seq x y z
N MET A 1 38.84 0.50 5.36
CA MET A 1 38.26 0.74 4.02
C MET A 1 36.75 0.65 4.19
N SER A 2 36.01 1.75 3.97
CA SER A 2 34.56 1.65 3.75
C SER A 2 34.35 1.19 2.30
N VAL A 3 33.54 0.13 2.12
CA VAL A 3 33.29 -0.51 0.81
C VAL A 3 32.15 0.20 0.05
N PHE A 4 31.45 1.12 0.71
CA PHE A 4 30.32 1.89 0.17
C PHE A 4 30.55 3.40 0.30
N PRO A 5 29.96 4.22 -0.58
CA PRO A 5 29.93 5.67 -0.42
C PRO A 5 29.40 6.09 0.96
N GLU A 6 29.93 7.18 1.51
CA GLU A 6 29.52 7.71 2.83
C GLU A 6 28.05 8.15 2.84
N ASP A 7 27.51 8.52 1.69
CA ASP A 7 26.13 8.93 1.45
C ASP A 7 25.24 7.80 0.91
N PHE A 8 25.68 6.54 1.00
CA PHE A 8 24.89 5.41 0.54
C PHE A 8 23.56 5.29 1.32
N LEU A 9 22.45 5.30 0.59
CA LEU A 9 21.09 5.28 1.14
C LEU A 9 20.64 3.86 1.55
N TRP A 10 21.16 3.37 2.67
CA TRP A 10 20.64 2.15 3.30
C TRP A 10 19.20 2.34 3.74
N GLY A 11 18.35 1.34 3.53
CA GLY A 11 16.93 1.52 3.76
C GLY A 11 16.10 0.27 3.54
N GLY A 12 14.79 0.47 3.48
CA GLY A 12 13.80 -0.57 3.18
C GLY A 12 12.86 -0.13 2.06
N ALA A 13 12.10 -1.09 1.53
CA ALA A 13 11.11 -0.85 0.50
C ALA A 13 9.77 -1.53 0.83
N SER A 14 8.68 -0.85 0.54
CA SER A 14 7.32 -1.39 0.66
C SER A 14 6.43 -0.95 -0.51
N ALA A 15 5.20 -1.45 -0.53
CA ALA A 15 4.12 -0.98 -1.38
C ALA A 15 2.88 -0.69 -0.53
N ALA A 16 2.14 0.35 -0.88
CA ALA A 16 0.93 0.80 -0.19
C ALA A 16 -0.02 -0.36 0.10
N VAL A 17 -0.37 -1.15 -0.92
CA VAL A 17 -1.33 -2.26 -0.80
C VAL A 17 -0.85 -3.44 0.04
N GLN A 18 0.46 -3.51 0.34
CA GLN A 18 1.01 -4.56 1.19
C GLN A 18 1.11 -4.12 2.65
N MET A 19 1.10 -2.80 2.91
CA MET A 19 1.50 -2.25 4.20
C MET A 19 0.42 -1.37 4.85
N GLU A 20 -0.22 -0.48 4.09
CA GLU A 20 -1.12 0.55 4.61
C GLU A 20 -2.35 -0.02 5.31
N GLY A 21 -3.11 -0.89 4.62
CA GLY A 21 -4.43 -1.30 5.10
C GLY A 21 -5.47 -0.20 4.93
N ALA A 22 -6.45 -0.14 5.85
CA ALA A 22 -7.48 0.89 5.92
C ALA A 22 -8.15 1.15 4.55
N TYR A 23 -8.58 0.06 3.90
CA TYR A 23 -8.86 0.06 2.45
C TYR A 23 -10.04 0.93 1.97
N LEU A 24 -10.93 1.37 2.86
CA LEU A 24 -12.04 2.28 2.55
C LEU A 24 -12.08 3.53 3.45
N GLU A 25 -11.05 3.72 4.28
CA GLU A 25 -11.00 4.86 5.17
C GLU A 25 -10.63 6.13 4.42
N ASP A 26 -11.15 7.26 4.91
CA ASP A 26 -10.89 8.61 4.40
C ASP A 26 -11.07 8.74 2.88
N GLY A 27 -12.11 8.08 2.36
CA GLY A 27 -12.51 8.18 0.96
C GLY A 27 -11.66 7.36 -0.01
N LYS A 28 -10.77 6.48 0.47
CA LYS A 28 -10.03 5.57 -0.40
C LYS A 28 -10.97 4.68 -1.23
N GLY A 29 -10.78 4.66 -2.54
CA GLY A 29 -11.46 3.76 -3.46
C GLY A 29 -10.90 2.33 -3.46
N LEU A 30 -11.66 1.40 -4.05
CA LEU A 30 -11.19 0.04 -4.31
C LEU A 30 -10.14 0.04 -5.44
N ASN A 31 -9.10 -0.77 -5.27
CA ASN A 31 -8.11 -1.03 -6.31
C ASN A 31 -8.04 -2.53 -6.65
N VAL A 32 -7.28 -2.88 -7.69
CA VAL A 32 -7.11 -4.27 -8.15
C VAL A 32 -6.55 -5.21 -7.06
N ALA A 33 -5.78 -4.68 -6.11
CA ALA A 33 -5.23 -5.48 -5.01
C ALA A 33 -6.28 -5.78 -3.93
N ASP A 34 -7.28 -4.91 -3.73
CA ASP A 34 -8.33 -5.09 -2.72
C ASP A 34 -9.27 -6.27 -3.02
N ILE A 35 -9.30 -6.74 -4.27
CA ILE A 35 -10.07 -7.92 -4.71
C ILE A 35 -9.22 -9.21 -4.75
N GLN A 36 -8.00 -9.19 -4.19
CA GLN A 36 -7.12 -10.37 -4.16
C GLN A 36 -7.22 -11.09 -2.81
N ILE A 37 -7.38 -12.41 -2.87
CA ILE A 37 -7.45 -13.30 -1.69
C ILE A 37 -6.11 -14.05 -1.50
N CYS A 38 -5.82 -14.45 -0.26
CA CYS A 38 -4.73 -15.38 0.02
C CYS A 38 -5.04 -16.76 -0.56
N TYR A 39 -4.23 -17.22 -1.50
CA TYR A 39 -4.42 -18.51 -2.16
C TYR A 39 -3.42 -19.56 -1.64
N LYS A 40 -3.90 -20.79 -1.46
CA LYS A 40 -3.05 -21.98 -1.32
C LYS A 40 -2.86 -22.60 -2.70
N LYS A 41 -1.61 -22.69 -3.17
CA LYS A 41 -1.24 -23.38 -4.42
C LYS A 41 -1.84 -24.78 -4.47
N ALA A 42 -2.81 -24.98 -5.35
CA ALA A 42 -3.27 -26.29 -5.77
C ALA A 42 -2.09 -26.97 -6.48
N ALA A 43 -1.76 -28.18 -6.05
CA ALA A 43 -0.66 -28.93 -6.64
C ALA A 43 -0.94 -29.16 -8.14
N GLY A 44 -0.06 -28.65 -9.01
CA GLY A 44 -0.03 -28.99 -10.44
C GLY A 44 -0.83 -28.11 -11.42
N GLY A 45 -1.46 -27.01 -10.99
CA GLY A 45 -2.21 -26.11 -11.89
C GLY A 45 -1.47 -24.81 -12.26
N GLY A 46 -1.72 -24.31 -13.48
CA GLY A 46 -1.36 -22.94 -13.89
C GLY A 46 -2.20 -21.88 -13.17
N ASN A 47 -1.85 -20.60 -13.31
CA ASN A 47 -2.50 -19.49 -12.61
C ASN A 47 -3.88 -19.15 -13.22
N THR A 48 -4.93 -19.87 -12.83
CA THR A 48 -6.33 -19.63 -13.26
C THR A 48 -7.04 -18.57 -12.40
N ASN A 49 -6.31 -17.82 -11.56
CA ASN A 49 -6.87 -16.98 -10.48
C ASN A 49 -7.41 -15.60 -10.91
N TYR A 50 -7.43 -15.32 -12.22
CA TYR A 50 -7.83 -14.02 -12.78
C TYR A 50 -8.77 -14.19 -13.97
N THR A 51 -9.66 -15.19 -13.94
CA THR A 51 -10.77 -15.24 -14.91
C THR A 51 -11.72 -14.06 -14.66
N ARG A 52 -12.35 -13.56 -15.72
CA ARG A 52 -13.29 -12.42 -15.62
C ARG A 52 -14.44 -12.74 -14.67
N GLU A 53 -14.93 -13.97 -14.70
CA GLU A 53 -16.02 -14.45 -13.84
C GLU A 53 -15.62 -14.42 -12.37
N LEU A 54 -14.42 -14.88 -12.04
CA LEU A 54 -13.90 -14.87 -10.67
C LEU A 54 -13.67 -13.44 -10.17
N LEU A 55 -13.17 -12.55 -11.03
CA LEU A 55 -12.99 -11.14 -10.68
C LEU A 55 -14.34 -10.47 -10.38
N LYS A 56 -15.37 -10.72 -11.20
CA LYS A 56 -16.73 -10.22 -10.93
C LYS A 56 -17.28 -10.72 -9.59
N GLN A 57 -17.07 -12.00 -9.27
CA GLN A 57 -17.49 -12.57 -7.99
C GLN A 57 -16.78 -11.91 -6.81
N ARG A 58 -15.46 -11.68 -6.91
CA ARG A 58 -14.69 -11.03 -5.84
C ARG A 58 -15.06 -9.56 -5.66
N ILE A 59 -15.31 -8.83 -6.75
CA ILE A 59 -15.81 -7.45 -6.66
C ILE A 59 -17.14 -7.42 -5.90
N ALA A 60 -18.08 -8.29 -6.26
CA ALA A 60 -19.37 -8.38 -5.58
C ALA A 60 -19.23 -8.75 -4.10
N ASP A 61 -18.29 -9.66 -3.77
CA ASP A 61 -18.03 -10.06 -2.39
C ASP A 61 -17.39 -8.94 -1.56
N VAL A 62 -16.40 -8.21 -2.10
CA VAL A 62 -15.79 -7.05 -1.42
C VAL A 62 -16.82 -5.95 -1.13
N GLN A 63 -17.80 -5.79 -2.02
CA GLN A 63 -18.88 -4.79 -1.90
C GLN A 63 -20.09 -5.28 -1.07
N ALA A 64 -20.14 -6.55 -0.69
CA ALA A 64 -21.23 -7.09 0.11
C ALA A 64 -21.15 -6.60 1.56
N GLU A 65 -22.32 -6.46 2.22
CA GLU A 65 -22.39 -6.11 3.65
C GLU A 65 -21.60 -7.10 4.54
N LYS A 66 -21.52 -8.35 4.10
CA LYS A 66 -20.74 -9.40 4.74
C LYS A 66 -19.90 -10.14 3.72
N GLN A 67 -18.59 -9.85 3.74
CA GLN A 67 -17.60 -10.53 2.92
C GLN A 67 -17.51 -12.02 3.31
N GLN A 68 -17.56 -12.89 2.31
CA GLN A 68 -17.39 -14.33 2.47
C GLN A 68 -15.92 -14.73 2.44
N GLN A 69 -15.09 -13.98 1.71
CA GLN A 69 -13.66 -14.21 1.61
C GLN A 69 -12.86 -13.29 2.54
N TYR A 70 -11.65 -13.72 2.86
CA TYR A 70 -10.69 -12.88 3.58
C TYR A 70 -9.73 -12.20 2.60
N TYR A 71 -9.74 -10.86 2.61
CA TYR A 71 -8.89 -10.02 1.80
C TYR A 71 -7.75 -9.46 2.67
N PRO A 72 -6.54 -10.06 2.64
CA PRO A 72 -5.46 -9.72 3.56
C PRO A 72 -5.02 -8.26 3.48
N LYS A 73 -5.15 -7.66 2.29
CA LYS A 73 -4.72 -6.28 2.01
C LYS A 73 -5.65 -5.23 2.60
N HIS A 74 -6.87 -5.61 3.00
CA HIS A 74 -7.81 -4.68 3.62
C HIS A 74 -7.29 -4.13 4.94
N LYS A 75 -6.63 -5.00 5.73
CA LYS A 75 -5.95 -4.64 6.98
C LYS A 75 -4.44 -4.48 6.82
N ALA A 76 -3.81 -5.31 5.97
CA ALA A 76 -2.36 -5.37 5.83
C ALA A 76 -1.65 -5.47 7.20
N VAL A 77 -0.62 -4.63 7.43
CA VAL A 77 0.01 -4.46 8.76
C VAL A 77 -0.43 -3.18 9.46
N ASP A 78 -1.48 -2.53 8.95
CA ASP A 78 -2.08 -1.33 9.52
C ASP A 78 -1.11 -0.14 9.66
N PHE A 79 -0.26 0.06 8.64
CA PHE A 79 0.65 1.20 8.60
C PHE A 79 -0.10 2.53 8.50
N TYR A 80 -1.31 2.54 7.95
CA TYR A 80 -2.15 3.75 7.84
C TYR A 80 -2.31 4.46 9.19
N HIS A 81 -2.55 3.70 10.25
CA HIS A 81 -2.72 4.25 11.60
C HIS A 81 -1.40 4.36 12.40
N ARG A 82 -0.40 3.55 12.04
CA ARG A 82 0.77 3.30 12.88
C ARG A 82 2.08 3.77 12.27
N TYR A 83 2.04 4.56 11.19
CA TYR A 83 3.23 4.97 10.44
C TYR A 83 4.31 5.59 11.33
N LYS A 84 3.94 6.39 12.35
CA LYS A 84 4.89 6.98 13.31
C LYS A 84 5.69 5.93 14.09
N GLU A 85 5.04 4.85 14.54
CA GLU A 85 5.71 3.75 15.24
C GLU A 85 6.69 3.03 14.29
N TYR A 86 6.22 2.70 13.09
CA TYR A 86 7.03 2.01 12.09
C TYR A 86 8.25 2.83 11.66
N ILE A 87 8.07 4.14 11.42
CA ILE A 87 9.17 5.04 11.06
C ILE A 87 10.14 5.20 12.24
N GLY A 88 9.65 5.22 13.48
CA GLY A 88 10.48 5.17 14.68
C GLY A 88 11.41 3.94 14.69
N TRP A 89 10.87 2.76 14.41
CA TRP A 89 11.69 1.54 14.30
C TRP A 89 12.66 1.58 13.10
N MET A 90 12.26 2.14 11.96
CA MET A 90 13.18 2.34 10.82
C MET A 90 14.38 3.20 11.22
N LYS A 91 14.15 4.24 12.02
CA LYS A 91 15.20 5.09 12.56
C LYS A 91 16.12 4.32 13.51
N GLU A 92 15.56 3.52 14.42
CA GLU A 92 16.34 2.65 15.32
C GLU A 92 17.21 1.64 14.55
N CYS A 93 16.71 1.13 13.42
CA CYS A 93 17.47 0.27 12.51
C CYS A 93 18.51 1.03 11.65
N GLY A 94 18.60 2.35 11.75
CA GLY A 94 19.58 3.17 11.05
C GLY A 94 19.25 3.47 9.58
N PHE A 95 17.97 3.42 9.20
CA PHE A 95 17.56 3.72 7.83
C PHE A 95 17.95 5.16 7.45
N LYS A 96 18.42 5.31 6.21
CA LYS A 96 18.72 6.58 5.53
C LYS A 96 17.68 6.92 4.48
N ALA A 97 17.04 5.91 3.91
CA ALA A 97 15.94 6.07 2.98
C ALA A 97 14.84 5.04 3.23
N PHE A 98 13.62 5.37 2.82
CA PHE A 98 12.50 4.45 2.80
C PHE A 98 11.74 4.59 1.49
N ARG A 99 11.73 3.51 0.70
CA ARG A 99 10.96 3.45 -0.53
C ARG A 99 9.53 3.00 -0.22
N MET A 100 8.55 3.78 -0.65
CA MET A 100 7.15 3.41 -0.59
C MET A 100 6.42 3.81 -1.87
N SER A 101 5.19 3.34 -2.04
CA SER A 101 4.33 3.78 -3.13
C SER A 101 3.16 4.61 -2.61
N ILE A 102 2.69 5.53 -3.43
CA ILE A 102 1.40 6.20 -3.19
C ILE A 102 0.29 5.29 -3.74
N SER A 103 -0.78 5.15 -2.97
CA SER A 103 -2.00 4.46 -3.38
C SER A 103 -2.82 5.40 -4.25
N TRP A 104 -2.88 5.12 -5.57
CA TRP A 104 -3.66 5.97 -6.49
C TRP A 104 -5.13 6.08 -6.07
N ALA A 105 -5.72 4.98 -5.58
CA ALA A 105 -7.09 4.97 -5.10
C ALA A 105 -7.31 5.80 -3.81
N ARG A 106 -6.25 6.24 -3.11
CA ARG A 106 -6.37 7.24 -2.04
C ARG A 106 -6.41 8.66 -2.59
N ILE A 107 -5.74 8.94 -3.70
CA ILE A 107 -5.66 10.28 -4.29
C ILE A 107 -6.81 10.52 -5.27
N PHE A 108 -7.09 9.57 -6.15
CA PHE A 108 -8.21 9.59 -7.09
C PHE A 108 -9.02 8.30 -6.92
N PRO A 109 -9.99 8.27 -5.98
CA PRO A 109 -10.78 7.08 -5.66
C PRO A 109 -11.50 6.46 -6.86
N ASN A 110 -11.98 7.28 -7.80
CA ASN A 110 -12.64 6.82 -9.02
C ASN A 110 -11.70 6.75 -10.24
N ALA A 111 -10.45 7.22 -10.09
CA ALA A 111 -9.42 7.37 -11.12
C ALA A 111 -9.66 8.50 -12.13
N ASP A 112 -10.90 8.94 -12.33
CA ASP A 112 -11.32 10.06 -13.19
C ASP A 112 -11.93 11.23 -12.41
N ASP A 113 -11.68 11.31 -11.10
CA ASP A 113 -12.17 12.42 -10.27
C ASP A 113 -11.56 13.76 -10.75
N GLU A 114 -12.40 14.80 -10.80
CA GLU A 114 -11.97 16.16 -11.20
C GLU A 114 -10.96 16.75 -10.20
N TYR A 115 -11.10 16.42 -8.91
CA TYR A 115 -10.25 16.88 -7.83
C TYR A 115 -9.73 15.69 -7.01
N PRO A 116 -8.48 15.78 -6.52
CA PRO A 116 -7.94 14.73 -5.66
C PRO A 116 -8.64 14.71 -4.30
N ASN A 117 -8.63 13.54 -3.67
CA ASN A 117 -9.06 13.36 -2.30
C ASN A 117 -8.02 13.94 -1.33
N GLU A 118 -8.37 15.08 -0.74
CA GLU A 118 -7.53 15.83 0.19
C GLU A 118 -7.10 15.02 1.42
N ALA A 119 -7.96 14.13 1.92
CA ALA A 119 -7.59 13.30 3.07
C ALA A 119 -6.47 12.29 2.71
N GLY A 120 -6.49 11.77 1.49
CA GLY A 120 -5.43 10.93 0.96
C GLY A 120 -4.11 11.70 0.79
N LEU A 121 -4.15 12.94 0.30
CA LEU A 121 -2.97 13.81 0.19
C LEU A 121 -2.36 14.09 1.57
N ARG A 122 -3.19 14.53 2.52
CA ARG A 122 -2.77 14.81 3.89
C ARG A 122 -2.11 13.61 4.57
N PHE A 123 -2.60 12.39 4.34
CA PHE A 123 -1.95 11.18 4.87
C PHE A 123 -0.50 11.06 4.39
N TYR A 124 -0.24 11.25 3.09
CA TYR A 124 1.12 11.18 2.56
C TYR A 124 1.98 12.35 3.01
N ASP A 125 1.44 13.56 3.11
CA ASP A 125 2.15 14.71 3.68
C ASP A 125 2.62 14.39 5.11
N GLU A 126 1.75 13.88 5.97
CA GLU A 126 2.11 13.52 7.35
C GLU A 126 3.15 12.39 7.43
N VAL A 127 3.09 11.41 6.52
CA VAL A 127 4.08 10.33 6.44
C VAL A 127 5.44 10.87 6.00
N PHE A 128 5.48 11.73 4.98
CA PHE A 128 6.72 12.31 4.48
C PHE A 128 7.34 13.28 5.49
N ASP A 129 6.52 14.08 6.16
CA ASP A 129 6.96 14.95 7.26
C ASP A 129 7.57 14.13 8.40
N GLU A 130 6.96 13.00 8.78
CA GLU A 130 7.51 12.12 9.82
C GLU A 130 8.83 11.46 9.37
N LEU A 131 8.93 11.01 8.11
CA LEU A 131 10.18 10.46 7.55
C LEU A 131 11.30 11.52 7.60
N HIS A 132 11.03 12.73 7.13
CA HIS A 132 11.99 13.84 7.16
C HIS A 132 12.37 14.23 8.59
N ARG A 133 11.41 14.27 9.52
CA ARG A 133 11.66 14.55 10.94
C ARG A 133 12.63 13.56 11.56
N GLN A 134 12.60 12.31 11.10
CA GLN A 134 13.50 11.24 11.54
C GLN A 134 14.80 11.18 10.71
N GLY A 135 14.96 12.03 9.69
CA GLY A 135 16.13 12.07 8.81
C GLY A 135 16.20 10.85 7.88
N ILE A 136 15.05 10.38 7.40
CA ILE A 136 14.91 9.28 6.44
C ILE A 136 14.37 9.87 5.14
N GLU A 137 15.07 9.64 4.03
CA GLU A 137 14.68 10.12 2.70
C GLU A 137 13.53 9.29 2.11
N PRO A 138 12.38 9.88 1.76
CA PRO A 138 11.30 9.17 1.08
C PRO A 138 11.64 8.92 -0.40
N ILE A 139 11.58 7.66 -0.84
CA ILE A 139 11.70 7.30 -2.26
C ILE A 139 10.33 6.85 -2.78
N VAL A 140 9.68 7.67 -3.58
CA VAL A 140 8.27 7.45 -3.96
C VAL A 140 8.15 6.73 -5.30
N THR A 141 7.36 5.64 -5.29
CA THR A 141 6.88 4.99 -6.51
C THR A 141 5.45 5.44 -6.80
N LEU A 142 5.22 6.13 -7.90
CA LEU A 142 3.89 6.66 -8.27
C LEU A 142 2.89 5.55 -8.62
N THR A 143 3.34 4.52 -9.35
CA THR A 143 2.50 3.40 -9.76
C THR A 143 3.15 2.08 -9.36
N HIS A 144 2.52 1.28 -8.49
CA HIS A 144 3.13 0.06 -7.95
C HIS A 144 2.14 -1.11 -7.88
N TYR A 145 1.78 -1.67 -9.04
CA TYR A 145 0.74 -2.71 -9.20
C TYR A 145 -0.69 -2.24 -8.90
N ILE A 146 -0.91 -0.92 -8.85
CA ILE A 146 -2.16 -0.30 -8.46
C ILE A 146 -2.57 0.74 -9.50
N CYS A 147 -3.42 0.30 -10.41
CA CYS A 147 -4.40 1.12 -11.11
C CYS A 147 -5.78 0.52 -10.81
N ARG A 148 -6.86 1.29 -10.97
CA ARG A 148 -8.23 0.78 -10.87
C ARG A 148 -8.50 -0.27 -11.95
#